data_AF-A0A0J9C0J8-F1
#
_entry.id   AF-A0A0J9C0J8-F1
#
_cell.length_a   1.000
_cell.length_b   1.000
_cell.length_c   1.000
_cell.angle_alpha   90.00
_cell.angle_beta   90.00
_cell.angle_gamma   90.00
#
_symmetry.space_group_name_H-M   'P 1'
#
loop_
_entity.id
_entity.type
_entity.pdbx_description
1 polymer ?
#
loop_
_entity_poly.entity_id
_entity_poly.type
_entity_poly.pdbx_seq_one_letter_code
_entity_poly.pdbx_strand_id
1 'polypeptide(L)'
;MRKMGRNGKRTVLILAIAFMLLLFLAGIAAARYMKEESQSGVVEAQTFYFASDLLNEDEGLAVYFIDPMAESLTIQLCNFADSQRVTSADITYRVSVTGGTVNGDTAVISGTMNAGEKTPVPLVVTPTTKPENSGGPLELEEIKVVAESESPYKKTLTGVFKRQLGNQYVVEDEAGHIAAVLTMVCGDGEKDIRITLPSGVIPDEADIRIKDYKDDQCTFRSPGYGIYSLVLLKSEDDIIVSGQGSFADAIDLSRTDG
;
A
#
# COMPACT_ATOMS: atom_id res chain seq x y z
N MET A 1 49.82 -47.22 -63.24
CA MET A 1 49.48 -47.19 -61.80
C MET A 1 50.72 -47.51 -60.97
N ARG A 2 51.31 -46.51 -60.28
CA ARG A 2 52.53 -46.69 -59.49
C ARG A 2 52.17 -47.30 -58.13
N LYS A 3 52.58 -48.55 -57.89
CA LYS A 3 52.30 -49.28 -56.64
C LYS A 3 53.11 -48.63 -55.51
N MET A 4 52.44 -47.93 -54.59
CA MET A 4 53.07 -47.34 -53.40
C MET A 4 53.63 -48.46 -52.50
N GLY A 5 54.94 -48.42 -52.25
CA GLY A 5 55.63 -49.37 -51.38
C GLY A 5 55.09 -49.34 -49.94
N ARG A 6 55.26 -50.45 -49.21
CA ARG A 6 54.72 -50.67 -47.84
C ARG A 6 55.04 -49.53 -46.86
N ASN A 7 56.16 -48.82 -47.06
CA ASN A 7 56.57 -47.68 -46.25
C ASN A 7 55.81 -46.39 -46.62
N GLY A 8 55.49 -46.16 -47.90
CA GLY A 8 54.70 -45.00 -48.33
C GLY A 8 53.23 -45.07 -47.86
N LYS A 9 52.66 -46.28 -47.75
CA LYS A 9 51.33 -46.47 -47.16
C LYS A 9 51.30 -46.14 -45.66
N ARG A 10 52.38 -46.42 -44.93
CA ARG A 10 52.52 -46.07 -43.50
C ARG A 10 52.67 -44.55 -43.30
N THR A 11 53.45 -43.88 -44.14
CA THR A 11 53.61 -42.41 -44.07
C THR A 11 52.30 -41.69 -44.36
N VAL A 12 51.53 -42.13 -45.36
CA VAL A 12 50.21 -41.55 -45.66
C VAL A 12 49.19 -41.79 -44.54
N LEU A 13 49.24 -42.98 -43.91
CA LEU A 13 48.38 -43.28 -42.75
C LEU A 13 48.70 -42.39 -41.54
N ILE A 14 49.99 -42.16 -41.25
CA ILE A 14 50.42 -41.28 -40.15
C ILE A 14 50.00 -39.83 -40.41
N LEU A 15 50.14 -39.36 -41.65
CA LEU A 15 49.72 -38.00 -42.02
C LEU A 15 48.20 -37.82 -41.90
N ALA A 16 47.42 -38.83 -42.28
CA ALA A 16 45.96 -38.80 -42.16
C ALA A 16 45.51 -38.78 -40.69
N ILE A 17 46.17 -39.56 -39.81
CA ILE A 17 45.87 -39.56 -38.37
C ILE A 17 46.24 -38.21 -37.75
N ALA A 18 47.40 -37.64 -38.08
CA ALA A 18 47.82 -36.34 -37.58
C ALA A 18 46.86 -35.22 -38.03
N PHE A 19 46.38 -35.26 -39.28
CA PHE A 19 45.41 -34.31 -39.80
C PHE A 19 44.05 -34.44 -39.10
N MET A 20 43.60 -35.67 -38.84
CA MET A 20 42.35 -35.92 -38.10
C MET A 20 42.45 -35.41 -36.66
N LEU A 21 43.60 -35.58 -36.00
CA LEU A 21 43.86 -35.10 -34.64
C LEU A 21 43.86 -33.56 -34.56
N LEU A 22 44.40 -32.89 -35.59
CA LEU A 22 44.35 -31.44 -35.75
C LEU A 22 42.92 -30.91 -35.91
N LEU A 23 42.08 -31.61 -36.68
CA LEU A 23 40.66 -31.26 -36.84
C LEU A 23 39.87 -31.43 -35.52
N PHE A 24 40.17 -32.46 -34.72
CA PHE A 24 39.57 -32.63 -33.40
C PHE A 24 39.94 -31.50 -32.42
N LEU A 25 41.20 -31.06 -32.42
CA LEU A 25 41.65 -29.94 -31.58
C LEU A 25 41.00 -28.61 -31.97
N ALA A 26 40.86 -28.34 -33.28
CA ALA A 26 40.16 -27.15 -33.78
C ALA A 26 38.66 -27.17 -33.41
N GLY A 27 38.02 -28.34 -33.47
CA GLY A 27 36.62 -28.51 -33.04
C GLY A 27 36.40 -28.24 -31.55
N ILE A 28 37.33 -28.66 -30.68
CA ILE A 28 37.25 -28.40 -29.23
C ILE A 28 37.43 -26.90 -28.94
N ALA A 29 38.34 -26.22 -29.66
CA ALA A 29 38.55 -24.78 -29.52
C ALA A 29 37.31 -23.98 -29.97
N ALA A 30 36.72 -24.32 -31.12
CA ALA A 30 35.49 -23.70 -31.59
C ALA A 30 34.31 -23.95 -30.64
N ALA A 31 34.19 -25.17 -30.09
CA ALA A 31 33.16 -25.50 -29.11
C ALA A 31 33.34 -24.73 -27.79
N ARG A 32 34.57 -24.50 -27.33
CA ARG A 32 34.84 -23.64 -26.16
C ARG A 32 34.50 -22.18 -26.44
N TYR A 33 34.87 -21.67 -27.62
CA TYR A 33 34.59 -20.29 -28.03
C TYR A 33 33.07 -20.04 -28.13
N MET A 34 32.33 -20.96 -28.74
CA MET A 34 30.86 -20.90 -28.79
C MET A 34 30.21 -21.08 -27.40
N LYS A 35 30.85 -21.82 -26.49
CA LYS A 35 30.36 -22.00 -25.11
C LYS A 35 30.59 -20.75 -24.24
N GLU A 36 31.67 -20.01 -24.46
CA GLU A 36 31.91 -18.73 -23.80
C GLU A 36 30.95 -17.63 -24.28
N GLU A 37 30.69 -17.57 -25.59
CA GLU A 37 29.74 -16.59 -26.16
C GLU A 37 28.29 -16.88 -25.74
N SER A 38 27.93 -18.16 -25.56
CA SER A 38 26.60 -18.57 -25.06
C SER A 38 26.42 -18.43 -23.54
N GLN A 39 27.49 -18.17 -22.77
CA GLN A 39 27.38 -17.82 -21.34
C GLN A 39 27.30 -16.30 -21.09
N SER A 40 27.57 -15.46 -22.09
CA SER A 40 27.39 -13.99 -22.01
C SER A 40 25.94 -13.56 -22.27
N GLY A 41 24.99 -14.50 -22.26
CA GLY A 41 23.55 -14.27 -22.40
C GLY A 41 22.78 -14.24 -21.09
N VAL A 42 23.45 -14.15 -19.93
CA VAL A 42 22.75 -13.84 -18.68
C VAL A 42 22.49 -12.34 -18.68
N VAL A 43 21.36 -11.95 -19.27
CA VAL A 43 20.75 -10.65 -19.02
C VAL A 43 20.50 -10.60 -17.51
N GLU A 44 21.35 -9.88 -16.78
CA GLU A 44 21.10 -9.59 -15.37
C GLU A 44 19.73 -8.92 -15.32
N ALA A 45 18.77 -9.52 -14.62
CA ALA A 45 17.44 -8.93 -14.49
C ALA A 45 17.63 -7.57 -13.80
N GLN A 46 17.48 -6.48 -14.57
CA GLN A 46 17.61 -5.15 -14.02
C GLN A 46 16.64 -5.02 -12.86
N THR A 47 17.18 -4.68 -11.70
CA THR A 47 16.37 -4.61 -10.50
C THR A 47 15.42 -3.43 -10.63
N PHE A 48 14.13 -3.72 -10.75
CA PHE A 48 13.08 -2.75 -11.03
C PHE A 48 12.12 -2.64 -9.86
N TYR A 49 12.07 -1.45 -9.28
CA TYR A 49 11.18 -1.11 -8.18
C TYR A 49 10.30 0.06 -8.63
N PHE A 50 9.02 -0.21 -8.77
CA PHE A 50 7.99 0.80 -8.90
C PHE A 50 6.97 0.48 -7.82
N ALA A 51 6.99 1.28 -6.75
CA ALA A 51 6.32 1.01 -5.48
C ALA A 51 5.63 2.27 -4.96
N SER A 52 4.72 2.09 -4.00
CA SER A 52 4.01 3.18 -3.35
C SER A 52 3.71 2.84 -1.89
N ASP A 53 3.51 3.86 -1.07
CA ASP A 53 3.02 3.73 0.30
C ASP A 53 1.52 3.37 0.37
N LEU A 54 0.73 3.77 -0.64
CA LEU A 54 -0.72 3.60 -0.67
C LEU A 54 -1.25 2.87 -1.91
N LEU A 55 -0.46 2.65 -2.95
CA LEU A 55 -0.88 1.94 -4.16
C LEU A 55 -0.29 0.53 -4.24
N ASN A 56 -1.07 -0.43 -4.77
CA ASN A 56 -0.65 -1.83 -4.87
C ASN A 56 -0.93 -2.44 -6.26
N GLU A 57 -0.25 -3.53 -6.60
CA GLU A 57 -0.32 -4.20 -7.91
C GLU A 57 -1.66 -4.87 -8.18
N ASP A 58 -2.31 -5.38 -7.14
CA ASP A 58 -3.56 -6.09 -7.25
C ASP A 58 -4.73 -5.10 -7.33
N GLU A 59 -5.35 -5.01 -8.51
CA GLU A 59 -6.52 -4.15 -8.73
C GLU A 59 -7.62 -4.47 -7.71
N GLY A 60 -7.97 -3.47 -6.90
CA GLY A 60 -9.07 -3.54 -5.94
C GLY A 60 -8.72 -4.06 -4.54
N LEU A 61 -7.47 -4.44 -4.25
CA LEU A 61 -7.06 -4.80 -2.88
C LEU A 61 -6.66 -3.59 -2.02
N ALA A 62 -6.21 -2.50 -2.65
CA ALA A 62 -5.84 -1.27 -1.97
C ALA A 62 -7.05 -0.32 -1.90
N VAL A 63 -7.91 -0.52 -0.91
CA VAL A 63 -9.09 0.32 -0.64
C VAL A 63 -8.91 1.03 0.70
N TYR A 64 -9.03 2.35 0.70
CA TYR A 64 -8.85 3.19 1.87
C TYR A 64 -10.07 4.07 2.09
N PHE A 65 -10.38 4.35 3.36
CA PHE A 65 -11.36 5.35 3.76
C PHE A 65 -10.60 6.59 4.20
N ILE A 66 -10.98 7.74 3.63
CA ILE A 66 -10.37 9.04 3.92
C ILE A 66 -11.42 9.98 4.46
N ASP A 67 -11.00 10.91 5.32
CA ASP A 67 -11.87 11.93 5.90
C ASP A 67 -12.72 12.59 4.79
N PRO A 68 -14.06 12.59 4.90
CA PRO A 68 -14.91 13.23 3.90
C PRO A 68 -14.61 14.73 3.76
N MET A 69 -14.06 15.38 4.78
CA MET A 69 -13.65 16.78 4.76
C MET A 69 -12.23 17.01 4.20
N ALA A 70 -11.48 15.95 3.86
CA ALA A 70 -10.13 16.09 3.34
C ALA A 70 -10.11 16.87 2.02
N GLU A 71 -9.38 17.99 2.00
CA GLU A 71 -9.16 18.80 0.79
C GLU A 71 -8.16 18.15 -0.17
N SER A 72 -7.24 17.34 0.37
CA SER A 72 -6.29 16.56 -0.43
C SER A 72 -5.71 15.39 0.36
N LEU A 73 -5.12 14.43 -0.34
CA LEU A 73 -4.28 13.38 0.23
C LEU A 73 -2.95 13.32 -0.53
N THR A 74 -1.88 12.86 0.13
CA THR A 74 -0.57 12.70 -0.51
C THR A 74 -0.22 11.22 -0.61
N ILE A 75 0.16 10.77 -1.81
CA ILE A 75 0.68 9.43 -2.08
C ILE A 75 2.16 9.57 -2.45
N GLN A 76 3.00 8.67 -1.93
CA GLN A 76 4.41 8.59 -2.32
C GLN A 76 4.59 7.50 -3.38
N LEU A 77 5.20 7.87 -4.51
CA LEU A 77 5.65 6.95 -5.54
C LEU A 77 7.17 6.82 -5.48
N CYS A 78 7.67 5.59 -5.47
CA CYS A 78 9.08 5.28 -5.17
C CYS A 78 9.69 4.39 -6.26
N ASN A 79 10.96 4.65 -6.56
CA ASN A 79 11.81 3.81 -7.41
C ASN A 79 12.70 2.84 -6.61
N PHE A 80 12.41 2.62 -5.32
CA PHE A 80 13.17 1.78 -4.40
C PHE A 80 12.26 0.96 -3.50
N ALA A 81 12.75 -0.20 -3.06
CA ALA A 81 12.13 -0.99 -2.00
C ALA A 81 12.67 -0.61 -0.60
N ASP A 82 13.95 -0.25 -0.51
CA ASP A 82 14.59 0.22 0.72
C ASP A 82 15.89 1.00 0.44
N SER A 83 16.65 1.30 1.50
CA SER A 83 17.90 2.06 1.47
C SER A 83 19.04 1.41 0.68
N GLN A 84 18.94 0.14 0.26
CA GLN A 84 19.95 -0.56 -0.54
C GLN A 84 19.45 -0.97 -1.92
N ARG A 85 18.12 -1.05 -2.10
CA ARG A 85 17.47 -1.57 -3.29
C ARG A 85 16.74 -0.46 -4.06
N VAL A 86 17.44 0.17 -5.01
CA VAL A 86 16.92 1.22 -5.91
C VAL A 86 17.00 0.75 -7.37
N THR A 87 16.12 1.27 -8.21
CA THR A 87 16.13 0.97 -9.64
C THR A 87 17.34 1.61 -10.31
N SER A 88 18.05 0.82 -11.11
CA SER A 88 19.30 1.21 -11.78
C SER A 88 19.11 1.94 -13.11
N ALA A 89 17.87 2.12 -13.55
CA ALA A 89 17.49 2.78 -14.79
C ALA A 89 16.38 3.80 -14.51
N ASP A 90 16.28 4.82 -15.36
CA ASP A 90 15.23 5.83 -15.26
C ASP A 90 13.86 5.17 -15.45
N ILE A 91 12.90 5.50 -14.59
CA ILE A 91 11.53 5.03 -14.71
C ILE A 91 10.66 6.17 -15.25
N THR A 92 10.19 6.04 -16.48
CA THR A 92 9.12 6.92 -16.99
C THR A 92 7.79 6.38 -16.50
N TYR A 93 6.92 7.27 -16.02
CA TYR A 93 5.64 6.88 -15.46
C TYR A 93 4.53 7.85 -15.85
N ARG A 94 3.30 7.35 -15.71
CA ARG A 94 2.06 8.09 -15.88
C ARG A 94 1.16 7.83 -14.68
N VAL A 95 0.57 8.89 -14.14
CA VAL A 95 -0.44 8.81 -13.08
C VAL A 95 -1.76 9.34 -13.62
N SER A 96 -2.84 8.64 -13.34
CA SER A 96 -4.20 9.09 -13.63
C SER A 96 -5.09 8.99 -12.40
N VAL A 97 -5.95 9.99 -12.23
CA VAL A 97 -6.91 10.10 -11.13
C VAL A 97 -8.30 10.19 -11.71
N THR A 98 -9.21 9.36 -11.21
CA THR A 98 -10.66 9.49 -11.42
C THR A 98 -11.28 10.00 -10.13
N GLY A 99 -12.23 10.93 -10.21
CA GLY A 99 -12.83 11.58 -9.03
C GLY A 99 -12.02 12.75 -8.45
N GLY A 100 -10.88 13.11 -9.06
CA GLY A 100 -10.00 14.16 -8.56
C GLY A 100 -8.96 14.62 -9.59
N THR A 101 -8.08 15.50 -9.15
CA THR A 101 -6.86 15.95 -9.86
C THR A 101 -5.63 15.54 -9.08
N VAL A 102 -4.46 15.62 -9.72
CA VAL A 102 -3.16 15.41 -9.07
C VAL A 102 -2.29 16.66 -9.26
N ASN A 103 -1.61 17.06 -8.18
CA ASN A 103 -0.78 18.26 -8.05
C ASN A 103 -1.49 19.56 -8.46
N GLY A 104 -2.83 19.60 -8.33
CA GLY A 104 -3.65 20.79 -8.59
C GLY A 104 -3.89 21.15 -10.06
N ASP A 105 -3.31 20.40 -11.01
CA ASP A 105 -3.28 20.79 -12.42
C ASP A 105 -4.31 20.02 -13.28
N THR A 106 -4.24 18.69 -13.27
CA THR A 106 -4.96 17.83 -14.22
C THR A 106 -5.30 16.47 -13.60
N ALA A 107 -6.23 15.73 -14.22
CA ALA A 107 -6.54 14.35 -13.85
C ALA A 107 -5.42 13.35 -14.24
N VAL A 108 -4.42 13.79 -15.01
CA VAL A 108 -3.32 12.95 -15.52
C VAL A 108 -2.02 13.74 -15.51
N ILE A 109 -0.96 13.13 -14.99
CA ILE A 109 0.42 13.63 -15.11
C ILE A 109 1.35 12.52 -15.60
N SER A 110 2.51 12.92 -16.10
CA SER A 110 3.62 12.04 -16.43
C SER A 110 4.91 12.58 -15.84
N GLY A 111 5.87 11.71 -15.60
CA GLY A 111 7.17 12.11 -15.06
C GLY A 111 8.22 11.03 -15.22
N THR A 112 9.41 11.33 -14.68
CA THR A 112 10.56 10.43 -14.68
C THR A 112 11.15 10.38 -13.28
N MET A 113 11.35 9.17 -12.74
CA MET A 113 12.20 8.94 -11.58
C MET A 113 13.60 8.57 -12.05
N ASN A 114 14.61 9.33 -11.65
CA ASN A 114 15.99 9.13 -12.09
C ASN A 114 16.58 7.83 -11.52
N ALA A 115 17.42 7.18 -12.31
CA ALA A 115 18.19 6.01 -11.91
C ALA A 115 19.05 6.29 -10.67
N GLY A 116 19.06 5.36 -9.71
CA GLY A 116 19.96 5.44 -8.55
C GLY A 116 19.60 6.48 -7.48
N GLU A 117 18.70 7.41 -7.76
CA GLU A 117 18.27 8.46 -6.82
C GLU A 117 17.11 7.95 -5.95
N LYS A 118 17.28 8.01 -4.62
CA LYS A 118 16.24 7.60 -3.65
C LYS A 118 15.36 8.78 -3.26
N THR A 119 14.63 9.33 -4.22
CA THR A 119 13.73 10.46 -3.97
C THR A 119 12.30 10.04 -4.23
N PRO A 120 11.44 9.93 -3.19
CA PRO A 120 10.01 9.74 -3.39
C PRO A 120 9.42 10.89 -4.20
N VAL A 121 8.50 10.56 -5.11
CA VAL A 121 7.70 11.53 -5.83
C VAL A 121 6.38 11.70 -5.08
N PRO A 122 6.12 12.89 -4.49
CA PRO A 122 4.84 13.17 -3.86
C PRO A 122 3.77 13.43 -4.92
N LEU A 123 2.63 12.75 -4.78
CA LEU A 123 1.43 12.93 -5.59
C LEU A 123 0.34 13.53 -4.68
N VAL A 124 0.07 14.82 -4.83
CA VAL A 124 -0.99 15.50 -4.06
C VAL A 124 -2.30 15.35 -4.82
N VAL A 125 -3.18 14.48 -4.34
CA VAL A 125 -4.47 14.21 -4.99
C VAL A 125 -5.56 15.06 -4.35
N THR A 126 -6.26 15.84 -5.16
CA THR A 126 -7.33 16.76 -4.75
C THR A 126 -8.67 16.25 -5.30
N PRO A 127 -9.67 15.94 -4.45
CA PRO A 127 -11.01 15.54 -4.90
C PRO A 127 -11.68 16.63 -5.75
N THR A 128 -12.53 16.22 -6.71
CA THR A 128 -13.22 17.18 -7.59
C THR A 128 -14.38 17.87 -6.88
N THR A 129 -15.13 17.14 -6.05
CA THR A 129 -16.22 17.74 -5.28
C THR A 129 -15.69 18.34 -3.98
N LYS A 130 -16.28 19.47 -3.58
CA LYS A 130 -15.95 20.09 -2.30
C LYS A 130 -16.69 19.37 -1.18
N PRO A 131 -16.08 19.24 0.00
CA PRO A 131 -16.79 18.75 1.17
C PRO A 131 -17.99 19.64 1.48
N GLU A 132 -19.19 19.05 1.56
CA GLU A 132 -20.38 19.75 2.03
C GLU A 132 -20.63 19.40 3.51
N ASN A 133 -20.78 20.43 4.36
CA ASN A 133 -21.21 20.30 5.76
C ASN A 133 -22.72 20.00 5.91
N SER A 134 -23.36 19.53 4.84
CA SER A 134 -24.77 19.21 4.84
C SER A 134 -24.93 17.83 5.46
N GLY A 135 -25.48 17.76 6.67
CA GLY A 135 -25.79 16.51 7.40
C GLY A 135 -26.81 15.59 6.72
N GLY A 136 -26.79 15.50 5.38
CA GLY A 136 -27.43 14.48 4.58
C GLY A 136 -26.48 13.31 4.31
N PRO A 137 -26.97 12.24 3.66
CA PRO A 137 -26.15 11.09 3.33
C PRO A 137 -25.02 11.52 2.38
N LEU A 138 -23.77 11.35 2.84
CA LEU A 138 -22.58 11.52 2.00
C LEU A 138 -22.68 10.51 0.85
N GLU A 139 -22.89 10.99 -0.38
CA GLU A 139 -22.74 10.11 -1.54
C GLU A 139 -21.29 9.58 -1.56
N LEU A 140 -21.15 8.28 -1.80
CA LEU A 140 -19.87 7.58 -1.83
C LEU A 140 -19.02 8.12 -2.99
N GLU A 141 -18.24 9.18 -2.74
CA GLU A 141 -17.28 9.65 -3.72
C GLU A 141 -16.02 8.78 -3.64
N GLU A 142 -15.81 8.01 -4.70
CA GLU A 142 -14.64 7.16 -4.87
C GLU A 142 -13.61 7.85 -5.76
N ILE A 143 -12.41 8.02 -5.23
CA ILE A 143 -11.25 8.51 -5.97
C ILE A 143 -10.39 7.30 -6.33
N LYS A 144 -10.18 7.08 -7.62
CA LYS A 144 -9.30 6.01 -8.10
C LYS A 144 -8.00 6.61 -8.61
N VAL A 145 -6.88 6.16 -8.06
CA VAL A 145 -5.54 6.53 -8.52
C VAL A 145 -4.89 5.32 -9.19
N VAL A 146 -4.36 5.53 -10.38
CA VAL A 146 -3.62 4.52 -11.15
C VAL A 146 -2.28 5.10 -11.54
N ALA A 147 -1.20 4.48 -11.09
CA ALA A 147 0.17 4.80 -11.47
C ALA A 147 0.73 3.66 -12.33
N GLU A 148 1.24 4.00 -13.51
CA GLU A 148 1.79 3.05 -14.47
C GLU A 148 3.23 3.44 -14.80
N SER A 149 4.15 2.48 -14.73
CA SER A 149 5.46 2.64 -15.35
C SER A 149 5.39 2.28 -16.83
N GLU A 150 6.02 3.09 -17.67
CA GLU A 150 6.03 2.92 -19.13
C GLU A 150 7.37 2.34 -19.63
N SER A 151 8.47 2.65 -18.93
CA SER A 151 9.83 2.20 -19.22
C SER A 151 10.63 2.14 -17.90
N PRO A 152 11.62 1.24 -17.75
CA PRO A 152 12.02 0.17 -18.68
C PRO A 152 11.08 -1.05 -18.64
N TYR A 153 10.28 -1.19 -17.59
CA TYR A 153 9.30 -2.26 -17.45
C TYR A 153 7.92 -1.68 -17.16
N LYS A 154 6.89 -2.40 -17.61
CA LYS A 154 5.50 -2.05 -17.30
C LYS A 154 5.09 -2.64 -15.97
N LYS A 155 4.53 -1.80 -15.12
CA LYS A 155 3.94 -2.16 -13.84
C LYS A 155 2.83 -1.16 -13.54
N THR A 156 1.74 -1.65 -13.00
CA THR A 156 0.58 -0.84 -12.63
C THR A 156 0.37 -0.97 -11.14
N LEU A 157 0.20 0.18 -10.47
CA LEU A 157 -0.20 0.27 -9.07
C LEU A 157 -1.54 1.01 -9.01
N THR A 158 -2.46 0.51 -8.21
CA THR A 158 -3.80 1.07 -8.07
C THR A 158 -4.17 1.26 -6.61
N GLY A 159 -5.04 2.24 -6.36
CA GLY A 159 -5.65 2.49 -5.07
C GLY A 159 -7.00 3.17 -5.23
N VAL A 160 -7.96 2.81 -4.38
CA VAL A 160 -9.29 3.43 -4.32
C VAL A 160 -9.46 4.08 -2.96
N PHE A 161 -9.80 5.36 -2.94
CA PHE A 161 -9.99 6.16 -1.75
C PHE A 161 -11.44 6.60 -1.67
N LYS A 162 -12.14 6.17 -0.63
CA LYS A 162 -13.55 6.47 -0.41
C LYS A 162 -13.66 7.62 0.58
N ARG A 163 -14.25 8.73 0.15
CA ARG A 163 -14.56 9.88 1.03
C ARG A 163 -15.80 9.57 1.85
N GLN A 164 -15.61 8.72 2.84
CA GLN A 164 -16.64 8.33 3.80
C GLN A 164 -16.04 8.48 5.18
N LEU A 165 -16.88 8.89 6.14
CA LEU A 165 -16.48 8.96 7.53
C LEU A 165 -15.87 7.60 7.95
N GLY A 166 -14.69 7.64 8.57
CA GLY A 166 -13.98 6.47 9.10
C GLY A 166 -14.74 5.84 10.27
N ASN A 167 -14.06 5.49 11.37
CA ASN A 167 -14.75 4.91 12.52
C ASN A 167 -15.91 5.82 12.99
N GLN A 168 -17.07 5.23 13.27
CA GLN A 168 -18.28 5.96 13.70
C GLN A 168 -18.64 5.61 15.13
N TYR A 169 -19.19 6.55 15.87
CA TYR A 169 -19.81 6.26 17.15
C TYR A 169 -21.18 6.92 17.31
N VAL A 170 -21.99 6.34 18.17
CA VAL A 170 -23.27 6.89 18.62
C VAL A 170 -23.50 6.48 20.06
N VAL A 171 -24.06 7.38 20.87
CA VAL A 171 -24.53 7.10 22.22
C VAL A 171 -26.05 6.97 22.20
N GLU A 172 -26.53 5.87 22.77
CA GLU A 172 -27.94 5.66 23.10
C GLU A 172 -28.11 5.82 24.62
N ASP A 173 -28.91 6.80 25.03
CA ASP A 173 -29.23 7.06 26.43
C ASP A 173 -30.70 7.50 26.56
N GLU A 174 -31.31 7.17 27.69
CA GLU A 174 -32.70 7.50 28.01
C GLU A 174 -32.82 8.01 29.45
N ALA A 175 -33.64 9.05 29.65
CA ALA A 175 -33.87 9.66 30.95
C ALA A 175 -34.53 8.66 31.92
N GLY A 176 -34.10 8.66 33.18
CA GLY A 176 -34.57 7.71 34.20
C GLY A 176 -33.86 6.35 34.18
N HIS A 177 -32.91 6.14 33.26
CA HIS A 177 -32.00 5.00 33.29
C HIS A 177 -30.66 5.41 33.89
N ILE A 178 -29.98 4.48 34.58
CA ILE A 178 -28.63 4.68 35.14
C ILE A 178 -27.52 4.19 34.21
N ALA A 179 -27.85 3.84 32.97
CA ALA A 179 -26.89 3.33 31.99
C ALA A 179 -27.16 3.91 30.60
N ALA A 180 -26.09 4.19 29.88
CA ALA A 180 -26.06 4.55 28.47
C ALA A 180 -25.19 3.54 27.69
N VAL A 181 -25.35 3.48 26.37
CA VAL A 181 -24.56 2.59 25.51
C VAL A 181 -23.84 3.41 24.45
N LEU A 182 -22.51 3.35 24.46
CA LEU A 182 -21.67 3.83 23.37
C LEU A 182 -21.48 2.71 22.35
N THR A 183 -22.00 2.87 21.15
CA THR A 183 -21.75 1.98 20.01
C THR A 183 -20.66 2.58 19.12
N MET A 184 -19.67 1.77 18.76
CA MET A 184 -18.54 2.12 17.91
C MET A 184 -18.47 1.18 16.70
N VAL A 185 -18.44 1.73 15.50
CA VAL A 185 -18.15 1.03 14.25
C VAL A 185 -16.70 1.32 13.88
N CYS A 186 -15.84 0.31 13.97
CA CYS A 186 -14.42 0.41 13.63
C CYS A 186 -14.20 -0.13 12.20
N GLY A 187 -13.75 0.75 11.30
CA GLY A 187 -13.38 0.47 9.91
C GLY A 187 -11.87 0.32 9.70
N ASP A 188 -11.10 0.12 10.77
CA ASP A 188 -9.64 -0.02 10.74
C ASP A 188 -9.12 -1.12 11.69
N GLY A 189 -7.80 -1.33 11.67
CA GLY A 189 -7.12 -2.36 12.43
C GLY A 189 -7.06 -2.11 13.94
N GLU A 190 -6.54 -3.09 14.68
CA GLU A 190 -6.44 -3.07 16.15
C GLU A 190 -5.71 -1.82 16.66
N LYS A 191 -6.36 -1.07 17.58
CA LYS A 191 -5.77 0.14 18.18
C LYS A 191 -6.46 0.56 19.49
N ASP A 192 -5.83 1.51 20.17
CA ASP A 192 -6.38 2.16 21.35
C ASP A 192 -7.23 3.38 20.94
N ILE A 193 -8.40 3.52 21.55
CA ILE A 193 -9.32 4.64 21.37
C ILE A 193 -9.48 5.32 22.73
N ARG A 194 -9.10 6.59 22.83
CA ARG A 194 -9.30 7.39 24.04
C ARG A 194 -10.75 7.88 24.11
N ILE A 195 -11.41 7.73 25.25
CA ILE A 195 -12.80 8.18 25.45
C ILE A 195 -12.81 9.17 26.61
N THR A 196 -13.24 10.40 26.35
CA THR A 196 -13.55 11.40 27.38
C THR A 196 -15.03 11.31 27.73
N LEU A 197 -15.34 11.13 29.00
CA LEU A 197 -16.69 11.00 29.54
C LEU A 197 -17.12 12.31 30.21
N PRO A 198 -18.43 12.63 30.23
CA PRO A 198 -18.93 13.70 31.08
C PRO A 198 -18.84 13.31 32.56
N SER A 199 -18.72 14.32 33.44
CA SER A 199 -18.66 14.09 34.88
C SER A 199 -19.87 13.32 35.40
N GLY A 200 -19.64 12.37 36.30
CA GLY A 200 -20.68 11.47 36.83
C GLY A 200 -20.95 10.24 35.95
N VAL A 201 -20.14 10.01 34.91
CA VAL A 201 -20.23 8.83 34.03
C VAL A 201 -18.93 8.06 34.04
N ILE A 202 -19.04 6.74 34.22
CA ILE A 202 -17.90 5.81 34.23
C ILE A 202 -18.11 4.72 33.16
N PRO A 203 -17.06 4.15 32.56
CA PRO A 203 -17.22 2.98 31.71
C PRO A 203 -17.51 1.73 32.57
N ASP A 204 -18.10 0.69 31.99
CA ASP A 204 -18.11 -0.63 32.62
C ASP A 204 -16.67 -1.20 32.68
N GLU A 205 -16.01 -1.03 33.83
CA GLU A 205 -14.64 -1.50 34.06
C GLU A 205 -14.52 -3.04 34.04
N ALA A 206 -15.63 -3.79 34.05
CA ALA A 206 -15.60 -5.24 33.83
C ALA A 206 -15.33 -5.61 32.35
N ASP A 207 -15.51 -4.66 31.43
CA ASP A 207 -15.13 -4.85 30.03
C ASP A 207 -13.60 -4.90 29.90
N ILE A 208 -13.07 -6.07 29.52
CA ILE A 208 -11.63 -6.32 29.38
C ILE A 208 -10.94 -5.42 28.35
N ARG A 209 -11.72 -4.73 27.49
CA ARG A 209 -11.20 -3.79 26.50
C ARG A 209 -10.94 -2.41 27.13
N ILE A 210 -11.49 -2.12 28.30
CA ILE A 210 -11.29 -0.86 29.01
C ILE A 210 -10.01 -0.89 29.83
N LYS A 211 -9.24 0.20 29.72
CA LYS A 211 -8.01 0.44 30.47
C LYS A 211 -7.93 1.89 30.93
N ASP A 212 -7.12 2.10 31.97
CA ASP A 212 -6.62 3.41 32.38
C ASP A 212 -7.72 4.45 32.66
N TYR A 213 -8.85 4.05 33.25
CA TYR A 213 -9.90 5.01 33.62
C TYR A 213 -9.40 5.93 34.74
N LYS A 214 -9.30 7.24 34.44
CA LYS A 214 -8.89 8.28 35.37
C LYS A 214 -9.29 9.65 34.85
N ASP A 215 -9.65 10.57 35.75
CA ASP A 215 -9.92 11.98 35.42
C ASP A 215 -10.94 12.14 34.27
N ASP A 216 -12.04 11.37 34.35
CA ASP A 216 -13.11 11.30 33.34
C ASP A 216 -12.66 10.82 31.94
N GLN A 217 -11.52 10.13 31.84
CA GLN A 217 -11.02 9.54 30.59
C GLN A 217 -10.71 8.06 30.75
N CYS A 218 -11.01 7.25 29.74
CA CYS A 218 -10.55 5.85 29.65
C CYS A 218 -10.00 5.55 28.25
N THR A 219 -9.38 4.37 28.12
CA THR A 219 -8.96 3.81 26.82
C THR A 219 -9.75 2.55 26.52
N PHE A 220 -10.34 2.46 25.34
CA PHE A 220 -10.92 1.24 24.79
C PHE A 220 -9.97 0.63 23.76
N ARG A 221 -9.52 -0.61 24.01
CA ARG A 221 -8.73 -1.41 23.06
C ARG A 221 -9.67 -2.00 22.01
N SER A 222 -9.73 -1.40 20.83
CA SER A 222 -10.45 -1.98 19.69
C SER A 222 -9.72 -3.23 19.18
N PRO A 223 -10.40 -4.39 19.06
CA PRO A 223 -9.87 -5.58 18.39
C PRO A 223 -9.64 -5.42 16.88
N GLY A 224 -10.00 -4.28 16.30
CA GLY A 224 -9.91 -3.98 14.86
C GLY A 224 -11.27 -3.84 14.22
N TYR A 225 -11.43 -4.39 13.02
CA TYR A 225 -12.65 -4.22 12.23
C TYR A 225 -13.87 -4.84 12.93
N GLY A 226 -14.93 -4.05 13.13
CA GLY A 226 -16.17 -4.56 13.73
C GLY A 226 -17.07 -3.48 14.31
N ILE A 227 -18.18 -3.94 14.91
CA ILE A 227 -19.08 -3.11 15.69
C ILE A 227 -18.95 -3.55 17.15
N TYR A 228 -18.74 -2.58 18.03
CA TYR A 228 -18.54 -2.81 19.46
C TYR A 228 -19.45 -1.90 20.25
N SER A 229 -19.92 -2.38 21.39
CA SER A 229 -20.58 -1.55 22.40
C SER A 229 -19.73 -1.47 23.66
N LEU A 230 -19.84 -0.34 24.34
CA LEU A 230 -19.36 -0.07 25.68
C LEU A 230 -20.53 0.45 26.51
N VAL A 231 -20.79 -0.20 27.65
CA VAL A 231 -21.78 0.29 28.62
C VAL A 231 -21.14 1.40 29.44
N LEU A 232 -21.89 2.48 29.62
CA LEU A 232 -21.54 3.62 30.45
C LEU A 232 -22.51 3.69 31.63
N LEU A 233 -22.00 3.76 32.85
CA LEU A 233 -22.78 3.82 34.08
C LEU A 233 -22.83 5.25 34.60
N LYS A 234 -24.03 5.71 34.94
CA LYS A 234 -24.32 7.08 35.37
C LYS A 234 -24.53 7.10 36.89
N SER A 235 -23.97 8.11 37.57
CA SER A 235 -24.14 8.27 39.02
C SER A 235 -25.57 8.66 39.40
N GLU A 236 -26.29 9.31 38.48
CA GLU A 236 -27.65 9.80 38.63
C GLU A 236 -28.44 9.48 37.35
N ASP A 237 -29.76 9.28 37.47
CA ASP A 237 -30.65 8.87 36.38
C ASP A 237 -31.15 10.04 35.51
N ASP A 238 -30.86 11.28 35.92
CA ASP A 238 -31.12 12.52 35.19
C ASP A 238 -29.93 13.00 34.34
N ILE A 239 -28.77 12.32 34.43
CA ILE A 239 -27.65 12.55 33.53
C ILE A 239 -28.03 11.99 32.15
N ILE A 240 -28.00 12.83 31.12
CA ILE A 240 -28.20 12.43 29.73
C ILE A 240 -26.89 12.56 28.97
N VAL A 241 -26.31 11.42 28.60
CA VAL A 241 -25.09 11.34 27.79
C VAL A 241 -25.48 11.43 26.32
N SER A 242 -24.78 12.27 25.58
CA SER A 242 -24.95 12.41 24.14
C SER A 242 -23.62 12.42 23.43
N GLY A 243 -23.66 11.97 22.18
CA GLY A 243 -22.49 11.96 21.31
C GLY A 243 -22.78 11.12 20.08
N GLN A 244 -22.41 11.63 18.92
CA GLN A 244 -22.42 10.89 17.67
C GLN A 244 -21.44 11.52 16.68
N GLY A 245 -20.87 10.71 15.80
CA GLY A 245 -20.05 11.20 14.70
C GLY A 245 -18.87 10.29 14.36
N SER A 246 -17.91 10.84 13.61
CA SER A 246 -16.68 10.14 13.28
C SER A 246 -15.62 10.27 14.36
N PHE A 247 -14.75 9.26 14.44
CA PHE A 247 -13.54 9.31 15.26
C PHE A 247 -12.34 8.66 14.55
N ALA A 248 -11.13 9.07 14.92
CA ALA A 248 -9.89 8.40 14.54
C ALA A 248 -9.40 7.55 15.70
N ASP A 249 -8.90 8.18 16.75
CA ASP A 249 -8.33 7.58 17.96
C ASP A 249 -8.88 8.18 19.26
N ALA A 250 -9.82 9.13 19.16
CA ALA A 250 -10.46 9.75 20.33
C ALA A 250 -11.96 10.01 20.12
N ILE A 251 -12.74 9.81 21.18
CA ILE A 251 -14.17 10.11 21.28
C ILE A 251 -14.38 11.01 22.51
N ASP A 252 -15.08 12.13 22.33
CA ASP A 252 -15.46 13.03 23.42
C ASP A 252 -16.98 13.04 23.56
N LEU A 253 -17.49 12.59 24.71
CA LEU A 253 -18.92 12.53 24.99
C LEU A 253 -19.36 13.75 25.81
N SER A 254 -20.57 14.24 25.56
CA SER A 254 -21.14 15.40 26.23
C SER A 254 -22.29 15.03 27.16
N ARG A 255 -22.53 15.87 28.18
CA ARG A 255 -23.80 15.90 28.90
C ARG A 255 -24.74 16.84 28.16
N THR A 256 -26.00 16.43 28.04
CA THR A 256 -27.07 17.32 27.58
C THR A 256 -27.90 17.72 28.79
N ASP A 257 -28.15 19.02 28.93
CA ASP A 257 -29.10 19.50 29.95
C ASP A 257 -30.52 19.18 29.46
N GLY A 258 -31.28 18.46 30.29
CA GLY A 258 -32.68 18.09 30.02
C GLY A 258 -33.65 19.25 30.17
#